data_AF-A0A8J8JFW2-F1
#
_entry.id   AF-A0A8J8JFW2-F1
#
_cell.length_a   1.000
_cell.length_b   1.000
_cell.length_c   1.000
_cell.angle_alpha   90.00
_cell.angle_beta   90.00
_cell.angle_gamma   90.00
#
_symmetry.space_group_name_H-M   'P 1'
#
loop_
_entity.id
_entity.type
_entity.pdbx_description
1 polymer ?
#
loop_
_entity_poly.entity_id
_entity_poly.type
_entity_poly.pdbx_seq_one_letter_code
_entity_poly.pdbx_strand_id
1 'polypeptide(L)'
;MELFNSIRDKNSIDNLREKDFEEILKGLLTEPPASMSKILKDNDIKRIRDLLKQLLYGADPLSERFDEFNKEIRGIGPFMITEIMCFVNPQEYPIYNGKVRYSLNFLKALGIDLVRNIEIKERINGEYYEDFRRVMFYFRNILEKQVGSQNLDFIDVYLFMLYIYEHKPELEVLISQEVDMDEENVYPIIKKKVIEMLKKWKLENSPEARRKRRELFKNAPKFYLLIDEINRGNISKIFGELISLLEMDKRIGKENELIVTLPYSEEPFGIPPNLYIIGTMNTADRSIALLDVALRRRFAFYEFEPDPGLLTKENLLKFWKNSVPEGKFKEMQASIERLFNELGDDEVLKDALERLNSRIVEYKDRDHRIGHTYFLKVRDLEDLWFVWYHEIIPLLQEYFYDDEETLYSEIIPEFTELRHKIQDNAFYVSDIYQNRGKFIRAFQTLAGRKDTTSQEGEGE
;
A
#
# COMPACT_ATOMS: atom_id res chain seq x y z
N MET A 1 10.51 15.87 31.44
CA MET A 1 10.21 14.44 31.70
C MET A 1 9.55 14.24 33.06
N GLU A 2 10.18 14.56 34.20
CA GLU A 2 9.57 14.37 35.53
C GLU A 2 8.22 15.09 35.70
N LEU A 3 8.09 16.28 35.10
CA LEU A 3 6.90 17.13 35.08
C LEU A 3 5.65 16.49 34.45
N PHE A 4 5.83 15.61 33.45
CA PHE A 4 4.75 15.01 32.66
C PHE A 4 4.35 13.61 33.17
N ASN A 5 5.07 13.07 34.17
CA ASN A 5 4.75 11.78 34.77
C ASN A 5 3.36 11.77 35.42
N SER A 6 2.87 12.92 35.90
CA SER A 6 1.54 13.07 36.51
C SER A 6 0.38 12.83 35.54
N ILE A 7 0.63 12.90 34.22
CA ILE A 7 -0.36 12.63 33.17
C ILE A 7 0.03 11.46 32.27
N ARG A 8 1.07 10.70 32.64
CA ARG A 8 1.58 9.56 31.85
C ARG A 8 0.79 8.26 32.04
N ASP A 9 0.09 8.13 33.16
CA ASP A 9 -0.86 7.04 33.42
C ASP A 9 -2.27 7.59 33.59
N LYS A 10 -3.25 6.86 33.06
CA LYS A 10 -4.67 7.25 33.09
C LYS A 10 -5.19 7.49 34.52
N ASN A 11 -4.73 6.72 35.51
CA ASN A 11 -5.17 6.87 36.90
C ASN A 11 -4.48 8.05 37.60
N SER A 12 -3.30 8.45 37.13
CA SER A 12 -2.58 9.60 37.70
C SER A 12 -3.27 10.92 37.37
N ILE A 13 -3.96 10.99 36.22
CA ILE A 13 -4.74 12.17 35.81
C ILE A 13 -5.85 12.50 36.82
N ASP A 14 -6.45 11.51 37.49
CA ASP A 14 -7.49 11.77 38.51
C ASP A 14 -7.01 12.65 39.67
N ASN A 15 -5.71 12.58 39.97
CA ASN A 15 -5.08 13.29 41.06
C ASN A 15 -4.40 14.60 40.64
N LEU A 16 -4.49 14.98 39.35
CA LEU A 16 -3.82 16.15 38.80
C LEU A 16 -4.36 17.45 39.42
N ARG A 17 -3.59 18.15 40.24
CA ARG A 17 -4.01 19.43 40.84
C ARG A 17 -3.81 20.57 39.84
N GLU A 18 -4.49 21.69 40.06
CA GLU A 18 -4.33 22.90 39.23
C GLU A 18 -2.87 23.32 39.13
N LYS A 19 -2.13 23.27 40.24
CA LYS A 19 -0.69 23.59 40.27
C LYS A 19 0.14 22.63 39.41
N ASP A 20 -0.20 21.34 39.40
CA ASP A 20 0.52 20.34 38.60
C ASP A 20 0.28 20.58 37.10
N PHE A 21 -0.95 20.95 36.73
CA PHE A 21 -1.28 21.32 35.35
C PHE A 21 -0.63 22.64 34.93
N GLU A 22 -0.55 23.62 35.83
CA GLU A 22 0.19 24.86 35.61
C GLU A 22 1.68 24.58 35.35
N GLU A 23 2.26 23.67 36.13
CA GLU A 23 3.65 23.24 35.94
C GLU A 23 3.83 22.56 34.58
N ILE A 24 2.94 21.65 34.17
CA ILE A 24 2.94 21.04 32.83
C ILE A 24 2.97 22.09 31.73
N LEU A 25 2.08 23.10 31.80
CA LEU A 25 2.01 24.16 30.79
C LEU A 25 3.28 25.02 30.75
N LYS A 26 3.95 25.25 31.88
CA LYS A 26 5.26 25.93 31.93
C LYS A 26 6.38 25.11 31.28
N GLY A 27 6.23 23.79 31.25
CA GLY A 27 7.20 22.86 30.68
C GLY A 27 7.05 22.62 29.17
N LEU A 28 6.07 23.24 28.52
CA LEU A 28 5.88 23.17 27.08
C LEU A 28 6.92 24.01 26.32
N LEU A 29 7.12 23.69 25.04
CA LEU A 29 8.10 24.35 24.18
C LEU A 29 7.51 25.59 23.48
N THR A 30 6.19 25.60 23.32
CA THR A 30 5.41 26.77 22.92
C THR A 30 5.39 27.81 24.03
N GLU A 31 5.36 29.09 23.66
CA GLU A 31 5.30 30.17 24.65
C GLU A 31 4.09 29.97 25.57
N PRO A 32 4.29 30.01 26.90
CA PRO A 32 3.20 29.80 27.83
C PRO A 32 2.14 30.88 27.62
N PRO A 33 0.85 30.52 27.73
CA PRO A 33 -0.23 31.45 27.46
C PRO A 33 -0.18 32.66 28.41
N ALA A 34 -0.43 33.86 27.87
CA ALA A 34 -0.25 35.15 28.54
C ALA A 34 -0.95 35.29 29.91
N SER A 35 -1.94 34.45 30.21
CA SER A 35 -2.47 34.29 31.56
C SER A 35 -2.88 32.85 31.84
N MET A 36 -1.98 32.08 32.46
CA MET A 36 -2.28 30.73 32.92
C MET A 36 -3.34 30.70 34.03
N SER A 37 -3.35 31.72 34.89
CA SER A 37 -4.40 31.94 35.89
C SER A 37 -5.79 32.07 35.26
N LYS A 38 -5.88 32.61 34.02
CA LYS A 38 -7.14 32.70 33.27
C LYS A 38 -7.56 31.35 32.70
N ILE A 39 -6.62 30.51 32.24
CA ILE A 39 -6.95 29.16 31.75
C ILE A 39 -7.54 28.31 32.86
N LEU A 40 -6.92 28.31 34.04
CA LEU A 40 -7.42 27.55 35.20
C LEU A 40 -8.75 28.11 35.74
N LYS A 41 -8.98 29.43 35.60
CA LYS A 41 -10.25 30.06 35.98
C LYS A 41 -11.37 29.79 34.97
N ASP A 42 -11.04 29.74 33.68
CA ASP A 42 -12.00 29.55 32.59
C ASP A 42 -12.30 28.05 32.33
N ASN A 43 -11.46 27.14 32.83
CA ASN A 43 -11.58 25.70 32.67
C ASN A 43 -11.46 25.00 34.04
N ASP A 44 -12.58 24.44 34.54
CA ASP A 44 -12.59 23.65 35.78
C ASP A 44 -11.62 22.45 35.72
N ILE A 45 -10.85 22.22 36.79
CA ILE A 45 -9.80 21.19 36.82
C ILE A 45 -10.36 19.79 36.58
N LYS A 46 -11.59 19.50 37.04
CA LYS A 46 -12.24 18.20 36.78
C LYS A 46 -12.47 18.02 35.28
N ARG A 47 -12.95 19.06 34.61
CA ARG A 47 -13.17 19.06 33.16
C ARG A 47 -11.86 18.86 32.38
N ILE A 48 -10.78 19.52 32.81
CA ILE A 48 -9.45 19.33 32.22
C ILE A 48 -9.00 17.87 32.33
N ARG A 49 -9.18 17.23 33.49
CA ARG A 49 -8.83 15.80 33.70
C ARG A 49 -9.61 14.88 32.76
N ASP A 50 -10.92 15.08 32.67
CA ASP A 50 -11.81 14.26 31.84
C ASP A 50 -11.42 14.36 30.35
N LEU A 51 -11.20 15.58 29.85
CA LEU A 51 -10.79 15.82 28.47
C LEU A 51 -9.34 15.37 28.18
N LEU A 52 -8.41 15.52 29.13
CA LEU A 52 -7.05 14.96 28.99
C LEU A 52 -7.08 13.43 28.89
N LYS A 53 -7.91 12.77 29.70
CA LYS A 53 -8.08 11.31 29.62
C LYS A 53 -8.63 10.88 28.27
N GLN A 54 -9.59 11.63 27.72
CA GLN A 54 -10.12 11.34 26.39
C GLN A 54 -9.05 11.60 25.32
N LEU A 55 -8.36 12.74 25.34
CA LEU A 55 -7.28 13.07 24.41
C LEU A 55 -6.15 12.02 24.39
N LEU A 56 -5.75 11.50 25.54
CA LEU A 56 -4.59 10.60 25.67
C LEU A 56 -4.97 9.11 25.61
N TYR A 57 -6.16 8.73 26.09
CA TYR A 57 -6.55 7.33 26.29
C TYR A 57 -8.01 7.01 25.90
N GLY A 58 -8.69 7.91 25.21
CA GLY A 58 -10.04 7.69 24.68
C GLY A 58 -10.04 6.67 23.53
N ALA A 59 -11.19 6.02 23.33
CA ALA A 59 -11.38 5.01 22.29
C ALA A 59 -11.74 5.61 20.91
N ASP A 60 -12.23 6.85 20.88
CA ASP A 60 -12.61 7.55 19.66
C ASP A 60 -11.39 7.83 18.75
N PRO A 61 -11.59 8.11 17.45
CA PRO A 61 -10.51 8.48 16.54
C PRO A 61 -9.64 9.63 17.08
N LEU A 62 -8.34 9.61 16.79
CA LEU A 62 -7.43 10.64 17.28
C LEU A 62 -7.87 12.05 16.81
N SER A 63 -8.31 12.16 15.57
CA SER A 63 -8.81 13.40 15.00
C SER A 63 -9.95 14.01 15.84
N GLU A 64 -10.95 13.21 16.20
CA GLU A 64 -12.10 13.63 17.01
C GLU A 64 -11.67 14.06 18.42
N ARG A 65 -10.83 13.25 19.08
CA ARG A 65 -10.34 13.53 20.45
C ARG A 65 -9.48 14.80 20.50
N PHE A 66 -8.70 15.05 19.45
CA PHE A 66 -7.88 16.25 19.30
C PHE A 66 -8.76 17.49 19.13
N ASP A 67 -9.74 17.44 18.22
CA ASP A 67 -10.63 18.57 17.94
C ASP A 67 -11.55 18.89 19.12
N GLU A 68 -12.04 17.88 19.84
CA GLU A 68 -12.81 18.06 21.07
C GLU A 68 -11.99 18.78 22.14
N PHE A 69 -10.76 18.33 22.39
CA PHE A 69 -9.89 18.98 23.38
C PHE A 69 -9.59 20.43 23.00
N ASN A 70 -9.25 20.69 21.73
CA ASN A 70 -8.93 22.03 21.22
C ASN A 70 -10.13 22.98 21.28
N LYS A 71 -11.34 22.47 21.06
CA LYS A 71 -12.58 23.26 21.11
C LYS A 71 -13.00 23.58 22.55
N GLU A 72 -12.90 22.60 23.44
CA GLU A 72 -13.50 22.69 24.77
C GLU A 72 -12.57 23.31 25.83
N ILE A 73 -11.24 23.23 25.65
CA ILE A 73 -10.27 23.85 26.58
C ILE A 73 -9.79 25.20 26.06
N ARG A 74 -10.31 26.28 26.65
CA ARG A 74 -9.94 27.64 26.24
C ARG A 74 -8.51 27.98 26.65
N GLY A 75 -7.75 28.54 25.72
CA GLY A 75 -6.38 29.03 25.96
C GLY A 75 -5.29 27.99 25.74
N ILE A 76 -5.64 26.76 25.39
CA ILE A 76 -4.68 25.75 24.90
C ILE A 76 -4.88 25.62 23.40
N GLY A 77 -3.89 26.10 22.63
CA GLY A 77 -3.92 26.00 21.18
C GLY A 77 -3.46 24.63 20.68
N PRO A 78 -3.70 24.31 19.40
CA PRO A 78 -3.41 22.99 18.85
C PRO A 78 -1.93 22.59 18.95
N PHE A 79 -1.00 23.55 18.90
CA PHE A 79 0.43 23.26 19.06
C PHE A 79 0.79 22.76 20.46
N MET A 80 0.21 23.37 21.50
CA MET A 80 0.38 22.91 22.88
C MET A 80 -0.18 21.50 23.06
N ILE A 81 -1.28 21.16 22.39
CA ILE A 81 -1.86 19.81 22.41
C ILE A 81 -0.84 18.80 21.86
N THR A 82 -0.19 19.09 20.72
CA THR A 82 0.83 18.19 20.15
C THR A 82 2.01 17.97 21.10
N GLU A 83 2.42 19.02 21.82
CA GLU A 83 3.51 18.95 22.79
C GLU A 83 3.13 18.13 24.02
N ILE A 84 1.93 18.34 24.58
CA ILE A 84 1.41 17.53 25.69
C ILE A 84 1.39 16.05 25.29
N MET A 85 0.85 15.73 24.12
CA MET A 85 0.78 14.36 23.61
C MET A 85 2.16 13.74 23.42
N CYS A 86 3.10 14.47 22.81
CA CYS A 86 4.47 13.99 22.59
C CYS A 86 5.20 13.75 23.91
N PHE A 87 5.10 14.66 24.88
CA PHE A 87 5.78 14.47 26.16
C PHE A 87 5.20 13.34 27.01
N VAL A 88 3.92 13.01 26.83
CA VAL A 88 3.30 11.84 27.45
C VAL A 88 3.72 10.56 26.75
N ASN A 89 3.68 10.53 25.42
CA ASN A 89 4.03 9.36 24.62
C ASN A 89 4.83 9.76 23.36
N PRO A 90 6.16 9.90 23.50
CA PRO A 90 7.02 10.36 22.41
C PRO A 90 7.20 9.29 21.33
N GLN A 91 6.79 8.05 21.58
CA GLN A 91 6.80 6.99 20.57
C GLN A 91 5.65 7.13 19.58
N GLU A 92 4.57 7.82 19.96
CA GLU A 92 3.33 7.84 19.20
C GLU A 92 3.00 9.19 18.57
N TYR A 93 3.39 10.30 19.21
CA TYR A 93 2.89 11.61 18.85
C TYR A 93 4.01 12.58 18.49
N PRO A 94 4.07 13.08 17.24
CA PRO A 94 5.03 14.10 16.84
C PRO A 94 4.59 15.51 17.23
N ILE A 95 5.57 16.36 17.52
CA ILE A 95 5.33 17.77 17.81
C ILE A 95 5.06 18.53 16.50
N TYR A 96 4.03 19.37 16.50
CA TYR A 96 3.78 20.34 15.44
C TYR A 96 3.74 21.76 16.01
N ASN A 97 4.71 22.58 15.62
CA ASN A 97 4.76 24.00 15.97
C ASN A 97 5.47 24.80 14.87
N GLY A 98 5.62 26.12 15.07
CA GLY A 98 6.22 27.01 14.08
C GLY A 98 7.63 26.62 13.64
N LYS A 99 8.45 26.07 14.55
CA LYS A 99 9.81 25.61 14.24
C LYS A 99 9.78 24.38 13.34
N VAL A 100 8.97 23.38 13.67
CA VAL A 100 8.78 22.18 12.83
C VAL A 100 8.24 22.56 11.46
N ARG A 101 7.23 23.44 11.41
CA ARG A 101 6.67 23.95 10.15
C ARG A 101 7.74 24.58 9.27
N TYR A 102 8.61 25.40 9.87
CA TYR A 102 9.72 26.02 9.19
C TYR A 102 10.70 24.97 8.65
N SER A 103 11.16 24.05 9.49
CA SER A 103 12.11 23.00 9.09
C SER A 103 11.54 22.09 8.00
N LEU A 104 10.24 21.78 8.05
CA LEU A 104 9.57 21.05 6.99
C LEU A 104 9.54 21.85 5.68
N ASN A 105 9.21 23.14 5.72
CA ASN A 105 9.26 23.98 4.51
C ASN A 105 10.68 24.06 3.94
N PHE A 106 11.70 24.13 4.80
CA PHE A 106 13.10 24.08 4.39
C PHE A 106 13.43 22.74 3.71
N LEU A 107 13.11 21.61 4.35
CA LEU A 107 13.32 20.28 3.78
C LEU A 107 12.53 20.06 2.47
N LYS A 108 11.33 20.65 2.36
CA LYS A 108 10.53 20.64 1.15
C LYS A 108 11.22 21.39 0.01
N ALA A 109 11.77 22.58 0.28
CA ALA A 109 12.54 23.37 -0.68
C ALA A 109 13.81 22.64 -1.14
N LEU A 110 14.39 21.78 -0.30
CA LEU A 110 15.52 20.91 -0.69
C LEU A 110 15.10 19.70 -1.53
N GLY A 111 13.81 19.54 -1.82
CA GLY A 111 13.31 18.46 -2.65
C GLY A 111 13.30 17.09 -1.95
N ILE A 112 13.23 17.05 -0.63
CA ILE A 112 13.06 15.79 0.11
C ILE A 112 11.62 15.30 -0.10
N ASP A 113 11.47 14.27 -0.94
CA ASP A 113 10.20 13.76 -1.46
C ASP A 113 9.12 13.51 -0.39
N LEU A 114 9.53 13.13 0.83
CA LEU A 114 8.60 12.91 1.92
C LEU A 114 7.77 14.16 2.28
N VAL A 115 8.39 15.33 2.19
CA VAL A 115 7.77 16.61 2.59
C VAL A 115 7.02 17.26 1.43
N ARG A 116 7.22 16.76 0.19
CA ARG A 116 6.49 17.25 -1.00
C ARG A 116 5.00 16.90 -0.96
N ASN A 117 4.66 15.74 -0.40
CA ASN A 117 3.30 15.21 -0.39
C ASN A 117 2.47 15.63 0.85
N ILE A 118 3.01 16.49 1.71
CA ILE A 118 2.25 17.09 2.82
C ILE A 118 1.97 18.56 2.49
N GLU A 119 0.71 18.95 2.64
CA GLU A 119 0.33 20.36 2.75
C GLU A 119 0.76 20.89 4.13
N ILE A 120 1.64 21.88 4.21
CA ILE A 120 2.11 22.42 5.50
C ILE A 120 1.18 23.56 5.92
N LYS A 121 0.33 23.33 6.93
CA LYS A 121 -0.74 24.26 7.31
C LYS A 121 -0.36 25.18 8.47
N GLU A 122 -0.82 26.44 8.43
CA GLU A 122 -0.62 27.35 9.55
C GLU A 122 -1.50 27.04 10.76
N ARG A 123 -2.68 26.49 10.50
CA ARG A 123 -3.65 26.06 11.51
C ARG A 123 -3.96 24.59 11.26
N ILE A 124 -4.02 23.82 12.33
CA ILE A 124 -4.23 22.38 12.26
C ILE A 124 -5.50 22.00 13.02
N ASN A 125 -6.21 21.01 12.48
CA ASN A 125 -7.30 20.29 13.13
C ASN A 125 -6.87 18.83 13.35
N GLY A 126 -7.75 18.02 13.95
CA GLY A 126 -7.47 16.64 14.27
C GLY A 126 -7.19 15.77 13.06
N GLU A 127 -7.96 15.93 11.99
CA GLU A 127 -7.75 15.20 10.72
C GLU A 127 -6.35 15.46 10.16
N TYR A 128 -5.97 16.73 10.06
CA TYR A 128 -4.64 17.12 9.62
C TYR A 128 -3.54 16.57 10.54
N TYR A 129 -3.74 16.62 11.85
CA TYR A 129 -2.74 16.14 12.79
C TYR A 129 -2.55 14.62 12.70
N GLU A 130 -3.62 13.87 12.41
CA GLU A 130 -3.53 12.43 12.19
C GLU A 130 -2.75 12.09 10.90
N ASP A 131 -2.97 12.82 9.82
CA ASP A 131 -2.20 12.68 8.58
C ASP A 131 -0.74 13.07 8.77
N PHE A 132 -0.50 14.21 9.42
CA PHE A 132 0.83 14.66 9.81
C PHE A 132 1.56 13.57 10.61
N ARG A 133 0.87 12.98 11.60
CA ARG A 133 1.41 11.88 12.40
C ARG A 133 1.88 10.71 11.54
N ARG A 134 1.05 10.24 10.59
CA ARG A 134 1.40 9.13 9.70
C ARG A 134 2.67 9.41 8.89
N VAL A 135 2.81 10.63 8.38
CA VAL A 135 4.00 10.99 7.61
C VAL A 135 5.24 11.13 8.49
N MET A 136 5.11 11.66 9.70
CA MET A 136 6.22 11.75 10.63
C MET A 136 6.73 10.37 11.09
N PHE A 137 5.88 9.35 11.20
CA PHE A 137 6.33 7.97 11.41
C PHE A 137 7.24 7.50 10.28
N TYR A 138 6.83 7.75 9.04
CA TYR A 138 7.67 7.41 7.89
C TYR A 138 8.99 8.19 7.91
N PHE A 139 8.96 9.48 8.28
CA PHE A 139 10.16 10.30 8.42
C PHE A 139 11.13 9.74 9.46
N ARG A 140 10.61 9.38 10.64
CA ARG A 140 11.38 8.78 11.73
C ARG A 140 12.08 7.50 11.28
N ASN A 141 11.36 6.61 10.59
CA ASN A 141 11.92 5.36 10.07
C ASN A 141 13.06 5.59 9.05
N ILE A 142 13.01 6.69 8.29
CA ILE A 142 14.12 7.07 7.41
C ILE A 142 15.30 7.58 8.22
N LEU A 143 15.06 8.47 9.18
CA LEU A 143 16.12 9.00 10.04
C LEU A 143 16.86 7.89 10.79
N GLU A 144 16.15 6.89 11.33
CA GLU A 144 16.76 5.73 11.98
C GLU A 144 17.75 5.01 11.05
N LYS A 145 17.36 4.79 9.78
CA LYS A 145 18.23 4.15 8.79
C LYS A 145 19.46 4.99 8.44
N GLN A 146 19.33 6.32 8.38
CA GLN A 146 20.43 7.21 8.03
C GLN A 146 21.42 7.39 9.18
N VAL A 147 20.93 7.48 10.42
CA VAL A 147 21.77 7.67 11.61
C VAL A 147 22.33 6.34 12.13
N GLY A 148 21.79 5.20 11.69
CA GLY A 148 22.23 3.89 12.15
C GLY A 148 21.83 3.59 13.60
N SER A 149 20.80 4.28 14.10
CA SER A 149 20.26 4.10 15.44
C SER A 149 18.90 3.39 15.37
N GLN A 150 18.65 2.48 16.31
CA GLN A 150 17.35 1.83 16.48
C GLN A 150 16.67 2.45 17.70
N ASN A 151 15.39 2.80 17.57
CA ASN A 151 14.54 3.40 18.61
C ASN A 151 14.61 4.92 18.73
N LEU A 152 14.63 5.64 17.61
CA LEU A 152 14.37 7.09 17.66
C LEU A 152 12.91 7.32 18.06
N ASP A 153 12.68 8.29 18.93
CA ASP A 153 11.35 8.75 19.28
C ASP A 153 11.05 10.11 18.63
N PHE A 154 9.84 10.64 18.83
CA PHE A 154 9.47 11.92 18.23
C PHE A 154 10.10 13.14 18.92
N ILE A 155 10.70 12.99 20.10
CA ILE A 155 11.56 14.03 20.67
C ILE A 155 12.87 14.09 19.89
N ASP A 156 13.47 12.95 19.54
CA ASP A 156 14.67 12.92 18.69
C ASP A 156 14.40 13.54 17.32
N VAL A 157 13.27 13.19 16.71
CA VAL A 157 12.83 13.79 15.43
C VAL A 157 12.63 15.30 15.58
N TYR A 158 12.05 15.75 16.69
CA TYR A 158 11.88 17.16 16.97
C TYR A 158 13.23 17.88 17.18
N LEU A 159 14.18 17.27 17.89
CA LEU A 159 15.54 17.81 18.05
C LEU A 159 16.26 17.94 16.72
N PHE A 160 16.07 16.97 15.81
CA PHE A 160 16.56 17.09 14.44
C PHE A 160 15.93 18.27 13.69
N MET A 161 14.61 18.46 13.81
CA MET A 161 13.94 19.63 13.22
C MET A 161 14.43 20.94 13.83
N LEU A 162 14.72 20.96 15.13
CA LEU A 162 15.33 22.11 15.80
C LEU A 162 16.73 22.40 15.28
N TYR A 163 17.55 21.37 15.10
CA TYR A 163 18.89 21.51 14.55
C TYR A 163 18.86 22.22 13.18
N ILE A 164 17.93 21.81 12.30
CA ILE A 164 17.71 22.47 11.00
C ILE A 164 17.31 23.94 11.19
N TYR A 165 16.38 24.20 12.10
CA TYR A 165 15.90 25.56 12.38
C TYR A 165 17.03 26.48 12.87
N GLU A 166 17.89 25.99 13.76
CA GLU A 166 18.97 26.77 14.38
C GLU A 166 20.17 26.99 13.45
N HIS A 167 20.52 25.98 12.64
CA HIS A 167 21.69 26.03 11.75
C HIS A 167 21.33 26.49 10.33
N LYS A 168 20.14 27.08 10.15
CA LYS A 168 19.62 27.54 8.87
C LYS A 168 20.65 28.33 8.04
N PRO A 169 21.32 29.39 8.55
CA PRO A 169 22.22 30.20 7.71
C PRO A 169 23.40 29.40 7.19
N GLU A 170 23.90 28.46 7.98
CA GLU A 170 25.03 27.60 7.63
C GLU A 170 24.61 26.53 6.60
N LEU A 171 23.42 25.95 6.78
CA LEU A 171 22.82 25.01 5.84
C LEU A 171 22.50 25.69 4.51
N GLU A 172 21.95 26.90 4.51
CA GLU A 172 21.72 27.71 3.30
C GLU A 172 23.03 28.10 2.58
N VAL A 173 24.13 28.32 3.31
CA VAL A 173 25.46 28.55 2.71
C VAL A 173 26.03 27.27 2.10
N LEU A 174 25.92 26.12 2.79
CA LEU A 174 26.31 24.82 2.26
C LEU A 174 25.53 24.47 0.98
N ILE A 175 24.24 24.82 0.94
CA ILE A 175 23.34 24.57 -0.19
C ILE A 175 23.52 25.61 -1.30
N SER A 176 23.81 26.88 -1.00
CA SER A 176 24.10 27.88 -2.05
C SER A 176 25.48 27.70 -2.71
N GLN A 177 26.40 26.96 -2.07
CA GLN A 177 27.62 26.48 -2.73
C GLN A 177 27.37 25.27 -3.65
N GLU A 178 26.25 24.56 -3.48
CA GLU A 178 25.77 23.49 -4.37
C GLU A 178 24.29 23.69 -4.74
N VAL A 179 24.05 24.51 -5.77
CA VAL A 179 22.80 24.60 -6.57
C VAL A 179 21.79 25.68 -6.14
N ASP A 180 21.70 26.70 -6.98
CA ASP A 180 20.62 27.69 -7.07
C ASP A 180 19.30 26.98 -7.44
N MET A 181 18.30 26.98 -6.55
CA MET A 181 17.02 26.28 -6.76
C MET A 181 15.82 27.23 -6.59
N ASP A 182 15.44 27.89 -7.68
CA ASP A 182 14.04 28.23 -7.94
C ASP A 182 13.35 27.00 -8.56
N GLU A 183 12.26 26.53 -7.95
CA GLU A 183 11.56 25.27 -8.23
C GLU A 183 10.98 25.13 -9.66
N GLU A 184 11.01 26.16 -10.50
CA GLU A 184 10.62 26.05 -11.91
C GLU A 184 11.74 25.58 -12.86
N ASN A 185 13.01 25.53 -12.40
CA ASN A 185 14.15 25.30 -13.30
C ASN A 185 15.12 24.16 -12.89
N VAL A 186 14.84 23.43 -11.80
CA VAL A 186 15.73 22.38 -11.30
C VAL A 186 15.86 21.21 -12.28
N TYR A 187 14.74 20.72 -12.83
CA TYR A 187 14.78 19.63 -13.81
C TYR A 187 15.55 20.01 -15.08
N PRO A 188 15.31 21.17 -15.73
CA PRO A 188 16.14 21.64 -16.84
C PRO A 188 17.64 21.70 -16.52
N ILE A 189 18.02 22.19 -15.33
CA ILE A 189 19.43 22.30 -14.90
C ILE A 189 20.05 20.92 -14.68
N ILE A 190 19.37 20.03 -13.95
CA ILE A 190 19.82 18.64 -13.72
C ILE A 190 19.89 17.90 -15.05
N LYS A 191 18.86 18.00 -15.89
CA LYS A 191 18.81 17.40 -17.22
C LYS A 191 20.01 17.85 -18.05
N LYS A 192 20.31 19.16 -18.07
CA LYS A 192 21.48 19.71 -18.78
C LYS A 192 22.80 19.12 -18.25
N LYS A 193 23.01 19.09 -16.94
CA LYS A 193 24.20 18.48 -16.32
C LYS A 193 24.32 16.99 -16.66
N VAL A 194 23.23 16.24 -16.57
CA VAL A 194 23.20 14.81 -16.92
C VAL A 194 23.52 14.60 -18.40
N ILE A 195 22.98 15.43 -19.30
CA ILE A 195 23.29 15.37 -20.73
C ILE A 195 24.78 15.63 -20.97
N GLU A 196 25.37 16.65 -20.35
CA GLU A 196 26.81 16.94 -20.47
C GLU A 196 27.66 15.76 -19.96
N MET A 197 27.27 15.15 -18.84
CA MET A 197 27.91 13.93 -18.32
C MET A 197 27.79 12.76 -19.30
N LEU A 198 26.61 12.51 -19.86
CA LEU A 198 26.39 11.43 -20.82
C LEU A 198 27.15 11.66 -22.13
N LYS A 199 27.26 12.91 -22.61
CA LYS A 199 28.11 13.26 -23.77
C LYS A 199 29.56 12.89 -23.50
N LYS A 200 30.08 13.26 -22.32
CA LYS A 200 31.44 12.91 -21.89
C LYS A 200 31.63 11.40 -21.80
N TRP A 201 30.72 10.69 -21.13
CA TRP A 201 30.80 9.24 -20.95
C TRP A 201 30.72 8.46 -22.25
N LYS A 202 29.93 8.94 -23.23
CA LYS A 202 29.85 8.36 -24.57
C LYS A 202 31.21 8.37 -25.29
N LEU A 203 32.05 9.39 -25.04
CA LEU A 203 33.40 9.50 -25.58
C LEU A 203 34.44 8.73 -24.73
N GLU A 204 34.25 8.69 -23.41
CA GLU A 204 35.16 8.07 -22.44
C GLU A 204 34.78 6.62 -22.12
N ASN A 205 35.18 5.71 -23.02
CA ASN A 205 34.80 4.29 -22.93
C ASN A 205 35.90 3.36 -22.36
N SER A 206 36.85 3.89 -21.57
CA SER A 206 37.90 3.08 -20.96
C SER A 206 37.37 2.22 -19.80
N PRO A 207 37.98 1.05 -19.51
CA PRO A 207 37.58 0.21 -18.36
C PRO A 207 37.62 0.95 -17.02
N GLU A 208 38.58 1.86 -16.84
CA GLU A 208 38.69 2.67 -15.61
C GLU A 208 37.53 3.67 -15.49
N ALA A 209 37.14 4.31 -16.60
CA ALA A 209 36.01 5.25 -16.62
C ALA A 209 34.70 4.52 -16.29
N ARG A 210 34.47 3.32 -16.86
CA ARG A 210 33.32 2.47 -16.52
C ARG A 210 33.32 2.07 -15.04
N ARG A 211 34.47 1.75 -14.45
CA ARG A 211 34.59 1.44 -13.01
C ARG A 211 34.18 2.63 -12.15
N LYS A 212 34.67 3.85 -12.47
CA LYS A 212 34.27 5.07 -11.75
C LYS A 212 32.76 5.30 -11.83
N ARG A 213 32.16 5.11 -13.00
CA ARG A 213 30.70 5.20 -13.18
C ARG A 213 29.95 4.18 -12.34
N ARG A 214 30.43 2.94 -12.27
CA ARG A 214 29.83 1.90 -11.43
C ARG A 214 29.81 2.28 -9.95
N GLU A 215 30.89 2.87 -9.44
CA GLU A 215 30.97 3.32 -8.05
C GLU A 215 29.95 4.42 -7.74
N LEU A 216 29.61 5.31 -8.69
CA LEU A 216 28.56 6.32 -8.51
C LEU A 216 27.21 5.70 -8.13
N PHE A 217 26.90 4.53 -8.69
CA PHE A 217 25.62 3.86 -8.46
C PHE A 217 25.64 2.85 -7.31
N LYS A 218 26.78 2.64 -6.64
CA LYS A 218 26.92 1.63 -5.58
C LYS A 218 26.00 1.89 -4.39
N ASN A 219 25.84 3.15 -4.02
CA ASN A 219 24.99 3.59 -2.91
C ASN A 219 23.73 4.35 -3.40
N ALA A 220 23.47 4.34 -4.72
CA ALA A 220 22.31 5.03 -5.26
C ALA A 220 21.01 4.29 -4.90
N PRO A 221 19.91 5.01 -4.62
CA PRO A 221 18.62 4.40 -4.36
C PRO A 221 18.15 3.60 -5.58
N LYS A 222 17.44 2.50 -5.32
CA LYS A 222 16.82 1.69 -6.37
C LYS A 222 15.54 2.38 -6.82
N PHE A 223 15.37 2.53 -8.12
CA PHE A 223 14.14 3.02 -8.75
C PHE A 223 13.40 1.86 -9.39
N TYR A 224 12.08 1.88 -9.30
CA TYR A 224 11.22 0.86 -9.89
C TYR A 224 10.24 1.51 -10.86
N LEU A 225 10.19 1.00 -12.09
CA LEU A 225 9.17 1.33 -13.06
C LEU A 225 8.25 0.11 -13.20
N LEU A 226 7.02 0.25 -12.69
CA LEU A 226 5.98 -0.75 -12.82
C LEU A 226 5.19 -0.48 -14.11
N ILE A 227 5.15 -1.47 -15.01
CA ILE A 227 4.39 -1.39 -16.26
C ILE A 227 3.30 -2.46 -16.18
N ASP A 228 2.10 -2.04 -15.83
CA ASP A 228 0.96 -2.96 -15.75
C ASP A 228 0.48 -3.31 -17.16
N GLU A 229 0.09 -4.57 -17.37
CA GLU A 229 -0.39 -5.09 -18.66
C GLU A 229 0.55 -4.77 -19.82
N ILE A 230 1.85 -5.06 -19.64
CA ILE A 230 2.92 -4.68 -20.56
C ILE A 230 2.68 -5.17 -21.99
N ASN A 231 1.99 -6.30 -22.14
CA ASN A 231 1.66 -6.85 -23.44
C ASN A 231 0.66 -5.97 -24.21
N ARG A 232 -0.27 -5.23 -23.57
CA ARG A 232 -1.31 -4.44 -24.28
C ARG A 232 -0.77 -3.34 -25.21
N GLY A 233 0.48 -2.93 -25.04
CA GLY A 233 1.16 -1.99 -25.93
C GLY A 233 1.98 -2.67 -27.01
N ASN A 234 2.19 -2.00 -28.15
CA ASN A 234 3.25 -2.42 -29.09
C ASN A 234 4.61 -2.07 -28.47
N ILE A 235 5.15 -3.01 -27.68
CA ILE A 235 6.37 -2.81 -26.89
C ILE A 235 7.55 -2.43 -27.80
N SER A 236 7.68 -3.05 -28.98
CA SER A 236 8.75 -2.72 -29.94
C SER A 236 8.68 -1.26 -30.43
N LYS A 237 7.47 -0.70 -30.61
CA LYS A 237 7.29 0.71 -30.96
C LYS A 237 7.51 1.64 -29.76
N ILE A 238 7.12 1.22 -28.56
CA ILE A 238 7.28 2.01 -27.32
C ILE A 238 8.75 2.16 -26.96
N PHE A 239 9.50 1.06 -26.91
CA PHE A 239 10.92 1.10 -26.57
C PHE A 239 11.80 1.47 -27.76
N GLY A 240 11.37 1.17 -29.00
CA GLY A 240 12.14 1.46 -30.20
C GLY A 240 13.59 0.98 -30.09
N GLU A 241 14.53 1.89 -30.31
CA GLU A 241 15.97 1.61 -30.23
C GLU A 241 16.48 1.42 -28.79
N LEU A 242 15.71 1.85 -27.78
CA LEU A 242 16.07 1.71 -26.36
C LEU A 242 15.96 0.28 -25.86
N ILE A 243 15.36 -0.62 -26.63
CA ILE A 243 15.22 -2.03 -26.27
C ILE A 243 16.57 -2.67 -25.93
N SER A 244 17.64 -2.30 -26.63
CA SER A 244 18.98 -2.83 -26.37
C SER A 244 19.56 -2.35 -25.04
N LEU A 245 19.15 -1.18 -24.54
CA LEU A 245 19.64 -0.63 -23.26
C LEU A 245 19.06 -1.33 -22.03
N LEU A 246 17.98 -2.10 -22.21
CA LEU A 246 17.35 -2.85 -21.12
C LEU A 246 18.26 -3.95 -20.58
N GLU A 247 19.16 -4.47 -21.41
CA GLU A 247 20.13 -5.52 -21.07
C GLU A 247 21.09 -5.07 -19.96
N MET A 248 21.28 -5.93 -18.95
CA MET A 248 21.99 -5.59 -17.72
C MET A 248 23.45 -5.19 -17.92
N ASP A 249 24.12 -5.74 -18.93
CA ASP A 249 25.52 -5.48 -19.26
C ASP A 249 25.71 -4.20 -20.10
N LYS A 250 24.65 -3.71 -20.74
CA LYS A 250 24.64 -2.49 -21.58
C LYS A 250 24.27 -1.21 -20.84
N ARG A 251 23.90 -1.32 -19.56
CA ARG A 251 23.59 -0.16 -18.70
C ARG A 251 24.84 0.61 -18.28
N ILE A 252 24.63 1.82 -17.77
CA ILE A 252 25.71 2.70 -17.31
C ILE A 252 26.57 2.00 -16.23
N GLY A 253 27.89 2.08 -16.37
CA GLY A 253 28.90 1.49 -15.49
C GLY A 253 29.13 -0.01 -15.68
N LYS A 254 28.48 -0.64 -16.66
CA LYS A 254 28.57 -2.09 -16.92
C LYS A 254 29.56 -2.41 -18.04
N GLU A 255 29.79 -3.70 -18.27
CA GLU A 255 30.88 -4.18 -19.13
C GLU A 255 30.73 -3.69 -20.57
N ASN A 256 29.53 -3.80 -21.13
CA ASN A 256 29.20 -3.42 -22.50
C ASN A 256 28.37 -2.14 -22.54
N GLU A 257 28.67 -1.19 -21.64
CA GLU A 257 27.95 0.08 -21.51
C GLU A 257 27.64 0.71 -22.88
N LEU A 258 26.37 1.04 -23.09
CA LEU A 258 25.86 1.65 -24.30
C LEU A 258 25.15 2.96 -23.96
N ILE A 259 25.54 4.04 -24.63
CA ILE A 259 24.88 5.35 -24.58
C ILE A 259 24.50 5.69 -26.02
N VAL A 260 23.19 5.76 -26.28
CA VAL A 260 22.63 6.06 -27.61
C VAL A 260 22.36 7.55 -27.75
N THR A 261 22.15 8.02 -28.97
CA THR A 261 21.60 9.37 -29.22
C THR A 261 20.13 9.21 -29.58
N LEU A 262 19.25 9.95 -28.90
CA LEU A 262 17.82 9.90 -29.17
C LEU A 262 17.49 10.55 -30.53
N PRO A 263 16.56 10.00 -31.32
CA PRO A 263 16.30 10.48 -32.67
C PRO A 263 15.59 11.84 -32.72
N TYR A 264 14.79 12.18 -31.71
CA TYR A 264 14.02 13.43 -31.70
C TYR A 264 14.75 14.59 -31.05
N SER A 265 15.34 14.38 -29.87
CA SER A 265 16.03 15.45 -29.14
C SER A 265 17.52 15.58 -29.50
N GLU A 266 18.09 14.57 -30.19
CA GLU A 266 19.53 14.43 -30.43
C GLU A 266 20.38 14.39 -29.15
N GLU A 267 19.75 14.20 -27.99
CA GLU A 267 20.41 14.11 -26.69
C GLU A 267 20.93 12.68 -26.46
N PRO A 268 22.08 12.51 -25.79
CA PRO A 268 22.53 11.20 -25.38
C PRO A 268 21.64 10.63 -24.28
N PHE A 269 21.42 9.32 -24.31
CA PHE A 269 20.60 8.61 -23.35
C PHE A 269 21.21 7.25 -23.00
N GLY A 270 21.13 6.88 -21.73
CA GLY A 270 21.58 5.59 -21.21
C GLY A 270 20.76 5.20 -19.98
N ILE A 271 20.53 3.91 -19.81
CA ILE A 271 19.77 3.39 -18.66
C ILE A 271 20.72 3.16 -17.48
N PRO A 272 20.45 3.75 -16.30
CA PRO A 272 21.29 3.55 -15.13
C PRO A 272 21.06 2.16 -14.50
N PRO A 273 22.05 1.61 -13.79
CA PRO A 273 21.97 0.24 -13.26
C PRO A 273 21.02 0.11 -12.05
N ASN A 274 20.61 1.22 -11.43
CA ASN A 274 19.69 1.25 -10.28
C ASN A 274 18.21 1.33 -10.67
N LEU A 275 17.86 1.35 -11.97
CA LEU A 275 16.48 1.28 -12.46
C LEU A 275 16.05 -0.17 -12.67
N TYR A 276 14.99 -0.61 -12.01
CA TYR A 276 14.35 -1.91 -12.20
C TYR A 276 13.03 -1.72 -12.92
N ILE A 277 12.77 -2.54 -13.93
CA ILE A 277 11.52 -2.50 -14.68
C ILE A 277 10.79 -3.80 -14.40
N ILE A 278 9.57 -3.71 -13.87
CA ILE A 278 8.72 -4.84 -13.55
C ILE A 278 7.47 -4.69 -14.40
N GLY A 279 7.26 -5.65 -15.31
CA GLY A 279 6.05 -5.74 -16.10
C GLY A 279 5.11 -6.77 -15.51
N THR A 280 3.82 -6.48 -15.44
CA THR A 280 2.79 -7.51 -15.29
C THR A 280 2.27 -7.87 -16.68
N MET A 281 1.83 -9.11 -16.86
CA MET A 281 1.33 -9.58 -18.14
C MET A 281 0.20 -10.56 -17.91
N ASN A 282 -0.94 -10.32 -18.55
CA ASN A 282 -1.99 -11.33 -18.64
C ASN A 282 -1.67 -12.28 -19.83
N THR A 283 -1.47 -13.56 -19.56
CA THR A 283 -1.13 -14.58 -20.57
C THR A 283 -2.34 -15.08 -21.36
N ALA A 284 -3.56 -14.95 -20.83
CA ALA A 284 -4.78 -15.41 -21.48
C ALA A 284 -5.18 -14.53 -22.69
N ASP A 285 -4.78 -13.25 -22.68
CA ASP A 285 -5.17 -12.28 -23.71
C ASP A 285 -4.36 -12.49 -25.00
N ARG A 286 -4.93 -13.30 -25.91
CA ARG A 286 -4.38 -13.59 -27.24
C ARG A 286 -4.61 -12.48 -28.28
N SER A 287 -5.37 -11.42 -27.94
CA SER A 287 -5.63 -10.30 -28.85
C SER A 287 -4.41 -9.39 -29.07
N ILE A 288 -3.36 -9.66 -28.30
CA ILE A 288 -2.17 -8.84 -28.17
C ILE A 288 -1.00 -9.51 -28.90
N ALA A 289 -0.17 -8.70 -29.57
CA ALA A 289 1.03 -9.19 -30.24
C ALA A 289 1.89 -10.05 -29.29
N LEU A 290 2.14 -11.30 -29.67
CA LEU A 290 3.10 -12.17 -28.99
C LEU A 290 4.38 -11.37 -28.69
N LEU A 291 4.79 -11.33 -27.41
CA LEU A 291 6.01 -10.65 -27.01
C LEU A 291 7.16 -11.09 -27.90
N ASP A 292 7.74 -10.12 -28.62
CA ASP A 292 8.82 -10.35 -29.56
C ASP A 292 9.96 -11.12 -28.86
N VAL A 293 10.58 -12.06 -29.57
CA VAL A 293 11.77 -12.80 -29.14
C VAL A 293 12.85 -11.85 -28.61
N ALA A 294 12.95 -10.65 -29.21
CA ALA A 294 13.82 -9.58 -28.77
C ALA A 294 13.56 -9.15 -27.31
N LEU A 295 12.31 -9.04 -26.89
CA LEU A 295 11.94 -8.63 -25.53
C LEU A 295 12.07 -9.79 -24.54
N ARG A 296 11.72 -11.00 -24.97
CA ARG A 296 11.86 -12.20 -24.14
C ARG A 296 13.29 -12.42 -23.64
N ARG A 297 14.30 -12.05 -24.42
CA ARG A 297 15.72 -12.16 -24.05
C ARG A 297 16.19 -11.11 -23.03
N ARG A 298 15.35 -10.11 -22.70
CA ARG A 298 15.73 -8.92 -21.91
C ARG A 298 14.97 -8.82 -20.59
N PHE A 299 13.88 -9.56 -20.46
CA PHE A 299 13.12 -9.70 -19.23
C PHE A 299 13.34 -11.10 -18.65
N ALA A 300 13.39 -11.17 -17.32
CA ALA A 300 13.19 -12.43 -16.61
C ALA A 300 11.68 -12.65 -16.47
N PHE A 301 11.19 -13.81 -16.88
CA PHE A 301 9.77 -14.15 -16.79
C PHE A 301 9.55 -14.96 -15.52
N TYR A 302 8.73 -14.41 -14.63
CA TYR A 302 8.24 -15.10 -13.44
C TYR A 302 6.78 -15.40 -13.67
N GLU A 303 6.46 -16.69 -13.76
CA GLU A 303 5.09 -17.14 -13.91
C GLU A 303 4.43 -17.23 -12.53
N PHE A 304 3.30 -16.55 -12.38
CA PHE A 304 2.47 -16.61 -11.18
C PHE A 304 1.26 -17.48 -11.50
N GLU A 305 1.37 -18.77 -11.18
CA GLU A 305 0.26 -19.70 -11.39
C GLU A 305 -0.88 -19.45 -10.40
N PRO A 306 -2.13 -19.79 -10.74
CA PRO A 306 -3.18 -19.88 -9.75
C PRO A 306 -2.76 -20.83 -8.62
N ASP A 307 -2.89 -20.38 -7.38
CA ASP A 307 -2.67 -21.17 -6.16
C ASP A 307 -4.01 -21.50 -5.46
N PRO A 308 -4.65 -22.65 -5.77
CA PRO A 308 -5.83 -23.13 -5.06
C PRO A 308 -5.60 -23.40 -3.57
N GLY A 309 -4.34 -23.59 -3.14
CA GLY A 309 -3.98 -23.81 -1.74
C GLY A 309 -4.42 -22.67 -0.82
N LEU A 310 -4.60 -21.46 -1.36
CA LEU A 310 -5.12 -20.30 -0.63
C LEU A 310 -6.62 -20.39 -0.30
N LEU A 311 -7.36 -21.32 -0.92
CA LEU A 311 -8.81 -21.45 -0.81
C LEU A 311 -9.28 -22.49 0.21
N THR A 312 -8.40 -22.95 1.11
CA THR A 312 -8.84 -23.70 2.28
C THR A 312 -9.53 -22.78 3.29
N LYS A 313 -10.41 -23.33 4.13
CA LYS A 313 -11.07 -22.57 5.21
C LYS A 313 -10.05 -21.80 6.06
N GLU A 314 -8.98 -22.47 6.46
CA GLU A 314 -7.92 -21.89 7.29
C GLU A 314 -7.23 -20.70 6.59
N ASN A 315 -6.89 -20.84 5.31
CA ASN A 315 -6.18 -19.80 4.58
C ASN A 315 -7.08 -18.60 4.23
N LEU A 316 -8.36 -18.82 3.92
CA LEU A 316 -9.32 -17.74 3.77
C LEU A 316 -9.52 -16.98 5.08
N LEU A 317 -9.62 -17.67 6.22
CA LEU A 317 -9.70 -17.02 7.53
C LEU A 317 -8.44 -16.19 7.83
N LYS A 318 -7.24 -16.69 7.51
CA LYS A 318 -5.98 -15.93 7.65
C LYS A 318 -5.95 -14.71 6.74
N PHE A 319 -6.36 -14.85 5.48
CA PHE A 319 -6.43 -13.76 4.51
C PHE A 319 -7.33 -12.63 5.03
N TRP A 320 -8.54 -12.96 5.47
CA TRP A 320 -9.48 -11.97 5.99
C TRP A 320 -9.05 -11.38 7.31
N LYS A 321 -8.45 -12.16 8.22
CA LYS A 321 -7.91 -11.64 9.50
C LYS A 321 -6.89 -10.52 9.30
N ASN A 322 -6.07 -10.62 8.26
CA ASN A 322 -5.07 -9.61 7.93
C ASN A 322 -5.65 -8.42 7.15
N SER A 323 -6.87 -8.56 6.60
CA SER A 323 -7.48 -7.59 5.70
C SER A 323 -8.57 -6.74 6.36
N VAL A 324 -9.08 -7.12 7.54
CA VAL A 324 -10.16 -6.40 8.24
C VAL A 324 -9.82 -6.06 9.69
N PRO A 325 -10.33 -4.95 10.24
CA PRO A 325 -10.20 -4.62 11.67
C PRO A 325 -10.81 -5.72 12.56
N GLU A 326 -10.20 -5.95 13.73
CA GLU A 326 -10.53 -7.06 14.65
C GLU A 326 -12.02 -7.12 15.04
N GLY A 327 -12.70 -5.97 15.16
CA GLY A 327 -14.13 -5.90 15.48
C GLY A 327 -15.06 -6.49 14.43
N LYS A 328 -14.69 -6.44 13.14
CA LYS A 328 -15.50 -7.02 12.03
C LYS A 328 -15.12 -8.46 11.70
N PHE A 329 -13.96 -8.93 12.18
CA PHE A 329 -13.47 -10.26 11.86
C PHE A 329 -14.34 -11.37 12.46
N LYS A 330 -14.94 -11.16 13.64
CA LYS A 330 -15.80 -12.19 14.27
C LYS A 330 -17.03 -12.54 13.45
N GLU A 331 -17.72 -11.55 12.90
CA GLU A 331 -18.89 -11.77 12.04
C GLU A 331 -18.49 -12.46 10.74
N MET A 332 -17.35 -12.02 10.15
CA MET A 332 -16.77 -12.62 8.96
C MET A 332 -16.40 -14.09 9.16
N GLN A 333 -15.73 -14.39 10.28
CA GLN A 333 -15.32 -15.74 10.65
C GLN A 333 -16.54 -16.65 10.74
N ALA A 334 -17.59 -16.24 11.45
CA ALA A 334 -18.82 -17.03 11.56
C ALA A 334 -19.50 -17.26 10.20
N SER A 335 -19.38 -16.31 9.27
CA SER A 335 -19.90 -16.44 7.91
C SER A 335 -19.14 -17.48 7.08
N ILE A 336 -17.80 -17.40 7.10
CA ILE A 336 -16.93 -18.35 6.40
C ILE A 336 -17.08 -19.76 7.00
N GLU A 337 -17.18 -19.88 8.32
CA GLU A 337 -17.42 -21.18 8.98
C GLU A 337 -18.75 -21.80 8.53
N ARG A 338 -19.83 -21.00 8.43
CA ARG A 338 -21.11 -21.48 7.87
C ARG A 338 -20.96 -21.94 6.43
N LEU A 339 -20.29 -21.16 5.58
CA LEU A 339 -20.05 -21.50 4.18
C LEU A 339 -19.39 -22.88 4.03
N PHE A 340 -18.27 -23.11 4.72
CA PHE A 340 -17.55 -24.38 4.60
C PHE A 340 -18.31 -25.56 5.22
N ASN A 341 -19.07 -25.33 6.29
CA ASN A 341 -19.97 -26.36 6.83
C ASN A 341 -21.06 -26.75 5.82
N GLU A 342 -21.62 -25.78 5.11
CA GLU A 342 -22.62 -26.04 4.06
C GLU A 342 -22.02 -26.72 2.84
N LEU A 343 -20.78 -26.37 2.46
CA LEU A 343 -20.08 -27.01 1.36
C LEU A 343 -19.53 -28.41 1.72
N GLY A 344 -19.45 -28.76 3.00
CA GLY A 344 -19.22 -30.11 3.50
C GLY A 344 -17.82 -30.41 4.04
N ASP A 345 -16.79 -29.68 3.61
CA ASP A 345 -15.42 -29.82 4.11
C ASP A 345 -14.58 -28.57 3.86
N ASP A 346 -13.43 -28.47 4.55
CA ASP A 346 -12.55 -27.29 4.57
C ASP A 346 -11.69 -27.08 3.31
N GLU A 347 -11.69 -28.03 2.38
CA GLU A 347 -10.86 -28.03 1.15
C GLU A 347 -11.70 -27.98 -0.13
N VAL A 348 -13.02 -28.01 -0.04
CA VAL A 348 -13.95 -28.05 -1.18
C VAL A 348 -13.70 -26.98 -2.25
N LEU A 349 -13.42 -25.73 -1.87
CA LEU A 349 -13.13 -24.65 -2.84
C LEU A 349 -11.75 -24.80 -3.49
N LYS A 350 -10.74 -25.23 -2.72
CA LYS A 350 -9.41 -25.57 -3.25
C LYS A 350 -9.55 -26.66 -4.31
N ASP A 351 -10.18 -27.77 -3.97
CA ASP A 351 -10.26 -28.93 -4.85
C ASP A 351 -11.18 -28.69 -6.06
N ALA A 352 -12.23 -27.88 -5.90
CA ALA A 352 -13.06 -27.44 -7.02
C ALA A 352 -12.25 -26.61 -8.02
N LEU A 353 -11.45 -25.65 -7.55
CA LEU A 353 -10.60 -24.84 -8.44
C LEU A 353 -9.49 -25.67 -9.09
N GLU A 354 -8.87 -26.60 -8.37
CA GLU A 354 -7.84 -27.51 -8.92
C GLU A 354 -8.41 -28.37 -10.06
N ARG A 355 -9.61 -28.92 -9.87
CA ARG A 355 -10.27 -29.75 -10.88
C ARG A 355 -10.77 -28.93 -12.06
N LEU A 356 -11.37 -27.76 -11.82
CA LEU A 356 -11.76 -26.84 -12.88
C LEU A 356 -10.54 -26.45 -13.74
N ASN A 357 -9.43 -26.07 -13.10
CA ASN A 357 -8.21 -25.69 -13.81
C ASN A 357 -7.58 -26.87 -14.56
N SER A 358 -7.67 -28.09 -14.02
CA SER A 358 -7.20 -29.29 -14.70
C SER A 358 -8.01 -29.58 -15.97
N ARG A 359 -9.34 -29.45 -15.91
CA ARG A 359 -10.23 -29.55 -17.09
C ARG A 359 -9.93 -28.46 -18.12
N ILE A 360 -9.74 -27.20 -17.69
CA ILE A 360 -9.39 -26.11 -18.62
C ILE A 360 -8.05 -26.37 -19.32
N VAL A 361 -7.04 -26.90 -18.61
CA VAL A 361 -5.75 -27.26 -19.21
C VAL A 361 -5.89 -28.34 -20.26
N GLU A 362 -6.75 -29.34 -20.02
CA GLU A 362 -7.01 -30.46 -20.92
C GLU A 362 -7.73 -30.02 -22.21
N TYR A 363 -8.77 -29.19 -22.09
CA TYR A 363 -9.64 -28.82 -23.20
C TYR A 363 -9.29 -27.47 -23.86
N LYS A 364 -8.41 -26.67 -23.27
CA LYS A 364 -8.01 -25.36 -23.80
C LYS A 364 -6.51 -25.13 -23.77
N ASP A 365 -5.96 -24.66 -22.64
CA ASP A 365 -4.53 -24.52 -22.36
C ASP A 365 -4.29 -24.07 -20.91
N ARG A 366 -3.00 -23.98 -20.51
CA ARG A 366 -2.60 -23.58 -19.16
C ARG A 366 -2.76 -22.10 -18.84
N ASP A 367 -2.81 -21.23 -19.84
CA ASP A 367 -2.85 -19.78 -19.67
C ASP A 367 -4.27 -19.28 -19.37
N HIS A 368 -5.29 -20.08 -19.69
CA HIS A 368 -6.70 -19.80 -19.38
C HIS A 368 -7.17 -20.37 -18.03
N ARG A 369 -6.26 -20.87 -17.19
CA ARG A 369 -6.63 -21.29 -15.83
C ARG A 369 -7.25 -20.12 -15.05
N ILE A 370 -8.26 -20.41 -14.26
CA ILE A 370 -8.94 -19.45 -13.38
C ILE A 370 -8.04 -19.12 -12.18
N GLY A 371 -7.87 -17.82 -11.94
CA GLY A 371 -7.15 -17.29 -10.77
C GLY A 371 -7.91 -17.48 -9.45
N HIS A 372 -7.18 -17.68 -8.36
CA HIS A 372 -7.76 -17.82 -7.01
C HIS A 372 -8.37 -16.51 -6.46
N THR A 373 -8.03 -15.35 -7.05
CA THR A 373 -8.49 -14.03 -6.61
C THR A 373 -10.00 -13.86 -6.65
N TYR A 374 -10.69 -14.52 -7.59
CA TYR A 374 -12.16 -14.56 -7.65
C TYR A 374 -12.77 -15.13 -6.36
N PHE A 375 -12.17 -16.18 -5.81
CA PHE A 375 -12.67 -16.88 -4.64
C PHE A 375 -12.15 -16.32 -3.30
N LEU A 376 -11.01 -15.59 -3.30
CA LEU A 376 -10.47 -14.96 -2.09
C LEU A 376 -11.46 -13.99 -1.42
N LYS A 377 -12.34 -13.37 -2.21
CA LYS A 377 -13.34 -12.40 -1.72
C LYS A 377 -14.64 -13.02 -1.22
N VAL A 378 -14.79 -14.35 -1.29
CA VAL A 378 -16.03 -15.06 -0.90
C VAL A 378 -16.14 -15.17 0.62
N ARG A 379 -17.28 -14.74 1.17
CA ARG A 379 -17.53 -14.71 2.64
C ARG A 379 -18.71 -15.57 3.06
N ASP A 380 -19.63 -15.84 2.14
CA ASP A 380 -20.83 -16.63 2.31
C ASP A 380 -21.23 -17.31 0.99
N LEU A 381 -22.34 -18.02 0.99
CA LEU A 381 -22.81 -18.77 -0.17
C LEU A 381 -23.34 -17.83 -1.26
N GLU A 382 -23.88 -16.69 -0.87
CA GLU A 382 -24.37 -15.64 -1.75
C GLU A 382 -23.23 -15.01 -2.56
N ASP A 383 -22.10 -14.70 -1.91
CA ASP A 383 -20.88 -14.25 -2.58
C ASP A 383 -20.35 -15.35 -3.53
N LEU A 384 -20.33 -16.62 -3.11
CA LEU A 384 -19.87 -17.73 -3.95
C LEU A 384 -20.75 -17.89 -5.20
N TRP A 385 -22.07 -17.81 -5.02
CA TRP A 385 -23.03 -17.80 -6.12
C TRP A 385 -22.75 -16.65 -7.08
N PHE A 386 -22.56 -15.44 -6.55
CA PHE A 386 -22.29 -14.27 -7.36
C PHE A 386 -21.01 -14.42 -8.19
N VAL A 387 -19.91 -14.79 -7.54
CA VAL A 387 -18.62 -15.04 -8.20
C VAL A 387 -18.77 -16.09 -9.30
N TRP A 388 -19.47 -17.19 -9.01
CA TRP A 388 -19.62 -18.27 -9.97
C TRP A 388 -20.42 -17.87 -11.21
N TYR A 389 -21.60 -17.27 -11.02
CA TYR A 389 -22.52 -17.00 -12.14
C TYR A 389 -22.25 -15.67 -12.86
N HIS A 390 -21.60 -14.70 -12.22
CA HIS A 390 -21.37 -13.38 -12.81
C HIS A 390 -19.91 -13.10 -13.18
N GLU A 391 -18.97 -13.92 -12.71
CA GLU A 391 -17.55 -13.73 -13.04
C GLU A 391 -16.95 -14.97 -13.69
N ILE A 392 -17.11 -16.15 -13.07
CA ILE A 392 -16.51 -17.39 -13.58
C ILE A 392 -17.22 -17.90 -14.83
N ILE A 393 -18.54 -18.11 -14.80
CA ILE A 393 -19.28 -18.62 -15.95
C ILE A 393 -19.16 -17.68 -17.17
N PRO A 394 -19.33 -16.36 -17.05
CA PRO A 394 -19.16 -15.46 -18.20
C PRO A 394 -17.74 -15.52 -18.79
N LEU A 395 -16.71 -15.62 -17.94
CA LEU A 395 -15.34 -15.78 -18.40
C LEU A 395 -15.14 -17.12 -19.12
N LEU A 396 -15.70 -18.22 -18.60
CA LEU A 396 -15.67 -19.52 -19.26
C LEU A 396 -16.45 -19.49 -20.58
N GLN A 397 -17.58 -18.79 -20.65
CA GLN A 397 -18.33 -18.60 -21.90
C GLN A 397 -17.51 -17.82 -22.94
N GLU A 398 -16.72 -16.83 -22.53
CA GLU A 398 -15.77 -16.17 -23.42
C GLU A 398 -14.65 -17.12 -23.89
N TYR A 399 -14.14 -17.96 -22.98
CA TYR A 399 -13.13 -18.96 -23.32
C TYR A 399 -13.67 -20.01 -24.30
N PHE A 400 -14.93 -20.39 -24.20
CA PHE A 400 -15.55 -21.43 -25.02
C PHE A 400 -16.66 -20.86 -25.92
N TYR A 401 -16.48 -19.64 -26.44
CA TYR A 401 -17.51 -18.88 -27.16
C TYR A 401 -18.16 -19.64 -28.33
N ASP A 402 -17.39 -20.43 -29.08
CA ASP A 402 -17.88 -21.26 -30.19
C ASP A 402 -17.99 -22.76 -29.83
N ASP A 403 -17.82 -23.11 -28.54
CA ASP A 403 -17.77 -24.50 -28.06
C ASP A 403 -18.47 -24.66 -26.70
N GLU A 404 -19.75 -24.28 -26.67
CA GLU A 404 -20.59 -24.45 -25.48
C GLU A 404 -20.76 -25.93 -25.08
N GLU A 405 -20.66 -26.86 -26.03
CA GLU A 405 -20.77 -28.29 -25.74
C GLU A 405 -19.64 -28.76 -24.82
N THR A 406 -18.39 -28.41 -25.13
CA THR A 406 -17.25 -28.70 -24.24
C THR A 406 -17.41 -28.00 -22.89
N LEU A 407 -17.83 -26.73 -22.87
CA LEU A 407 -18.04 -26.00 -21.61
C LEU A 407 -19.01 -26.75 -20.67
N TYR A 408 -20.18 -27.12 -21.15
CA TYR A 408 -21.24 -27.70 -20.30
C TYR A 408 -21.18 -29.22 -20.18
N SER A 409 -20.42 -29.93 -21.02
CA SER A 409 -20.29 -31.39 -20.93
C SER A 409 -19.01 -31.82 -20.23
N GLU A 410 -17.93 -31.06 -20.41
CA GLU A 410 -16.59 -31.45 -19.98
C GLU A 410 -16.04 -30.55 -18.85
N ILE A 411 -16.24 -29.23 -18.95
CA ILE A 411 -15.66 -28.27 -18.00
C ILE A 411 -16.50 -28.15 -16.72
N ILE A 412 -17.82 -27.91 -16.85
CA ILE A 412 -18.76 -27.71 -15.74
C ILE A 412 -20.07 -28.53 -15.88
N PRO A 413 -20.03 -29.86 -16.15
CA PRO A 413 -21.22 -30.69 -16.27
C PRO A 413 -22.14 -30.64 -15.03
N GLU A 414 -21.56 -30.40 -13.86
CA GLU A 414 -22.28 -30.29 -12.60
C GLU A 414 -23.25 -29.09 -12.55
N PHE A 415 -23.06 -28.10 -13.42
CA PHE A 415 -23.83 -26.85 -13.44
C PHE A 415 -24.81 -26.76 -14.61
N THR A 416 -24.90 -27.78 -15.47
CA THR A 416 -25.73 -27.77 -16.68
C THR A 416 -27.22 -27.67 -16.38
N GLU A 417 -27.72 -28.33 -15.33
CA GLU A 417 -29.13 -28.20 -14.90
C GLU A 417 -29.48 -26.78 -14.41
N LEU A 418 -28.48 -26.02 -13.98
CA LEU A 418 -28.65 -24.65 -13.49
C LEU A 418 -28.49 -23.61 -14.61
N ARG A 419 -28.14 -24.04 -15.84
CA ARG A 419 -27.91 -23.18 -17.01
C ARG A 419 -29.15 -22.41 -17.46
N HIS A 420 -30.31 -23.04 -17.48
CA HIS A 420 -31.55 -22.49 -18.05
C HIS A 420 -32.09 -21.24 -17.32
N LYS A 421 -31.52 -20.88 -16.16
CA LYS A 421 -31.95 -19.72 -15.37
C LYS A 421 -31.03 -18.49 -15.50
N ILE A 422 -29.93 -18.61 -16.24
CA ILE A 422 -28.92 -17.53 -16.42
C ILE A 422 -29.29 -16.61 -17.60
N GLN A 423 -30.05 -17.11 -18.59
CA GLN A 423 -30.33 -16.39 -19.84
C GLN A 423 -31.17 -15.11 -19.69
N ASP A 424 -31.87 -14.90 -18.57
CA ASP A 424 -32.77 -13.75 -18.40
C ASP A 424 -32.11 -12.50 -17.79
N ASN A 425 -30.79 -12.48 -17.52
CA ASN A 425 -30.05 -11.33 -16.98
C ASN A 425 -30.65 -10.67 -15.71
N ALA A 426 -31.60 -11.33 -15.04
CA ALA A 426 -32.28 -10.83 -13.86
C ALA A 426 -31.84 -11.65 -12.64
N PHE A 427 -31.01 -11.05 -11.79
CA PHE A 427 -30.66 -11.63 -10.49
C PHE A 427 -31.86 -11.53 -9.55
N TYR A 428 -32.53 -12.64 -9.28
CA TYR A 428 -33.47 -12.72 -8.16
C TYR A 428 -32.82 -13.48 -7.00
N VAL A 429 -32.76 -12.85 -5.83
CA VAL A 429 -32.33 -13.50 -4.58
C VAL A 429 -33.10 -14.81 -4.34
N SER A 430 -34.33 -14.91 -4.84
CA SER A 430 -35.14 -16.14 -4.78
C SER A 430 -34.50 -17.34 -5.50
N ASP A 431 -33.71 -17.14 -6.55
CA ASP A 431 -33.06 -18.25 -7.27
C ASP A 431 -31.94 -18.88 -6.45
N ILE A 432 -31.24 -18.11 -5.61
CA ILE A 432 -30.25 -18.63 -4.67
C ILE A 432 -30.92 -19.60 -3.70
N TYR A 433 -32.03 -19.17 -3.08
CA TYR A 433 -32.73 -19.99 -2.09
C TYR A 433 -33.40 -21.23 -2.72
N GLN A 434 -33.97 -21.10 -3.92
CA GLN A 434 -34.61 -22.24 -4.61
C GLN A 434 -33.60 -23.30 -5.06
N ASN A 435 -32.38 -22.90 -5.41
CA ASN A 435 -31.37 -23.81 -5.96
C ASN A 435 -30.19 -24.07 -5.02
N ARG A 436 -30.23 -23.56 -3.78
CA ARG A 436 -29.15 -23.65 -2.77
C ARG A 436 -28.54 -25.04 -2.69
N GLY A 437 -29.38 -26.05 -2.47
CA GLY A 437 -28.94 -27.43 -2.33
C GLY A 437 -28.43 -28.07 -3.63
N LYS A 438 -28.89 -27.63 -4.80
CA LYS A 438 -28.32 -28.08 -6.09
C LYS A 438 -26.95 -27.47 -6.33
N PHE A 439 -26.79 -26.18 -6.03
CA PHE A 439 -25.54 -25.45 -6.18
C PHE A 439 -24.42 -25.98 -5.28
N ILE A 440 -24.73 -26.23 -4.00
CA ILE A 440 -23.80 -26.86 -3.06
C ILE A 440 -23.35 -28.23 -3.59
N ARG A 441 -24.30 -29.08 -4.02
CA ARG A 441 -24.00 -30.41 -4.58
C ARG A 441 -23.15 -30.33 -5.85
N ALA A 442 -23.41 -29.34 -6.71
CA ALA A 442 -22.60 -29.11 -7.90
C ALA A 442 -21.14 -28.79 -7.55
N PHE A 443 -20.91 -27.89 -6.57
CA PHE A 443 -19.56 -27.60 -6.08
C PHE A 443 -18.89 -28.80 -5.41
N GLN A 444 -19.61 -29.56 -4.60
CA GLN A 444 -19.11 -30.80 -3.98
C GLN A 444 -18.68 -31.82 -5.06
N THR A 445 -19.51 -31.99 -6.09
CA THR A 445 -19.24 -32.91 -7.19
C THR A 445 -18.07 -32.44 -8.03
N LEU A 446 -17.99 -31.13 -8.33
CA LEU A 446 -16.84 -30.51 -8.99
C LEU A 446 -15.55 -30.73 -8.19
N ALA A 447 -15.60 -30.62 -6.86
CA ALA A 447 -14.49 -30.93 -5.95
C ALA A 447 -14.22 -32.45 -5.81
N GLY A 448 -15.05 -33.32 -6.37
CA GLY A 448 -14.86 -34.78 -6.34
C GLY A 448 -15.41 -35.50 -5.12
N ARG A 449 -16.31 -34.87 -4.38
CA ARG A 449 -16.99 -35.50 -3.25
C ARG A 449 -18.12 -36.36 -3.82
N LYS A 450 -18.29 -37.57 -3.26
CA LYS A 450 -19.38 -38.46 -3.65
C LYS A 450 -20.69 -37.94 -3.07
N ASP A 451 -21.76 -38.06 -3.84
CA ASP A 451 -23.11 -37.71 -3.44
C ASP A 451 -23.53 -38.57 -2.24
N THR A 452 -23.52 -38.00 -1.04
CA THR A 452 -23.83 -38.72 0.21
C THR A 452 -25.33 -38.96 0.42
N THR A 453 -26.17 -38.54 -0.53
CA THR A 453 -27.65 -38.62 -0.42
C THR A 453 -28.32 -39.73 -1.22
N SER A 454 -27.59 -40.72 -1.73
CA SER A 454 -28.17 -41.89 -2.44
C SER A 454 -28.43 -43.12 -1.54
N GLN A 455 -28.54 -42.96 -0.21
CA GLN A 455 -28.89 -44.06 0.71
C GLN A 455 -30.21 -43.88 1.50
N GLU A 456 -31.01 -42.84 1.24
CA GLU A 456 -32.37 -42.72 1.81
C GLU A 456 -33.38 -42.65 0.67
N GLY A 457 -33.80 -43.81 0.13
CA GLY A 457 -34.79 -43.83 -0.95
C GLY A 457 -35.18 -45.17 -1.58
N GLU A 458 -34.54 -46.29 -1.22
CA GLU A 458 -35.00 -47.64 -1.62
C GLU A 458 -34.84 -48.60 -0.43
N GLY A 459 -35.87 -48.67 0.41
CA GLY A 459 -35.85 -49.53 1.59
C GLY A 459 -37.12 -49.43 2.43
N GLU A 460 -38.23 -49.91 1.85
CA GLU A 460 -39.41 -50.59 2.41
C GLU A 460 -40.73 -50.19 1.75
#